data_AF-A0A7X1FLZ2-F1
#
_entry.id   AF-A0A7X1FLZ2-F1
#
_cell.length_a   1.000
_cell.length_b   1.000
_cell.length_c   1.000
_cell.angle_alpha   90.00
_cell.angle_beta   90.00
_cell.angle_gamma   90.00
#
_symmetry.space_group_name_H-M   'P 1'
#
loop_
_entity.id
_entity.type
_entity.pdbx_description
1 polymer ?
#
loop_
_entity_poly.entity_id
_entity_poly.type
_entity_poly.pdbx_seq_one_letter_code
_entity_poly.pdbx_strand_id
1 'polypeptide(L)'
;MGRVEAPISTLSDNASFTERLAQSLNLSLLDSHFSAEEFILLLGEQYTAAEEFVYGHPIWRKIREGDQSALHAYILETRHYLAAAASRMCPAVSPGIGLSPITLMLSRHALEEWDHARFFNEALELIGCSNDVVRLARPLPATLEWIHLSRHIAAMGELVSAACSGFMEHSSVEKEAVLGWHDLLVGHNLLSRMATNKVLGHFATDLDYGHSENWKKAVRTQGCHPASVVASVLNTVCSLSEMIYRWLSALEQGCASSIVTAAQVLAEDGLDQPLRDCDSPLEVGIFQGLPVWPASVMSLVNGERSGDDNPSDIIVASCYALGHRVPPLAANGAPFCLLLGQIHEQLVDSQGVGADSVAAIERMTTDWLVSVDGHPLWQQMTEGCSDELVIGYMLENFHYLASATRHVSPAIAACQDARIRENLLQHLQDELTHCDILKPRLRELGVRQPAAMRPLPTTAAFVGYLSDLARHDWKGYLIGSTYLQKSLSECRGDDRHMKFYSRVSANNPRCAALLGAMAAHDELDDELGHDARPSRNIQYLLARGEVSRDSVARAAILPSLAWSFLDGIRAHYCTGKDSVLQRQAWSAR
;
A
#
# COMPACT_ATOMS: atom_id res chain seq x y z
N MET A 1 -26.20 15.65 27.13
CA MET A 1 -25.90 16.00 25.72
C MET A 1 -26.37 14.82 24.89
N GLY A 2 -27.41 15.02 24.08
CA GLY A 2 -28.06 13.93 23.34
C GLY A 2 -27.11 13.32 22.33
N ARG A 3 -26.99 11.98 22.33
CA ARG A 3 -26.35 11.23 21.25
C ARG A 3 -27.12 11.53 19.97
N VAL A 4 -26.46 12.23 19.04
CA VAL A 4 -26.93 12.32 17.66
C VAL A 4 -26.54 11.02 16.99
N GLU A 5 -27.38 9.99 17.16
CA GLU A 5 -27.41 8.87 16.22
C GLU A 5 -28.16 9.37 14.97
N ALA A 6 -27.44 10.10 14.11
CA ALA A 6 -27.93 10.34 12.75
C ALA A 6 -27.76 9.03 11.95
N PRO A 7 -28.78 8.57 11.20
CA PRO A 7 -28.58 7.47 10.27
C PRO A 7 -27.54 7.90 9.23
N ILE A 8 -26.42 7.18 9.14
CA ILE A 8 -25.25 7.46 8.29
C ILE A 8 -25.56 7.15 6.80
N SER A 9 -26.74 7.48 6.29
CA SER A 9 -27.16 7.01 4.96
C SER A 9 -27.65 8.07 3.98
N THR A 10 -27.49 9.37 4.25
CA THR A 10 -27.88 10.42 3.28
C THR A 10 -27.16 11.76 3.47
N LEU A 11 -25.94 11.81 4.04
CA LEU A 11 -25.29 13.10 4.31
C LEU A 11 -24.77 13.78 3.03
N SER A 12 -24.33 13.00 2.04
CA SER A 12 -23.80 13.48 0.76
C SER A 12 -24.82 14.20 -0.14
N ASP A 13 -26.12 13.91 0.01
CA ASP A 13 -27.19 14.52 -0.80
C ASP A 13 -27.50 15.98 -0.38
N ASN A 14 -27.00 16.42 0.79
CA ASN A 14 -27.22 17.76 1.31
C ASN A 14 -26.01 18.66 1.08
N ALA A 15 -26.04 19.46 0.01
CA ALA A 15 -24.97 20.41 -0.32
C ALA A 15 -24.61 21.36 0.84
N SER A 16 -25.59 21.77 1.66
CA SER A 16 -25.34 22.62 2.84
C SER A 16 -24.63 21.89 3.97
N PHE A 17 -24.78 20.56 4.07
CA PHE A 17 -24.04 19.75 5.02
C PHE A 17 -22.59 19.57 4.57
N THR A 18 -22.38 19.18 3.32
CA THR A 18 -21.03 19.03 2.73
C THR A 18 -20.21 20.32 2.84
N GLU A 19 -20.83 21.47 2.61
CA GLU A 19 -20.16 22.77 2.76
C GLU A 19 -19.83 23.10 4.22
N ARG A 20 -20.74 22.82 5.17
CA ARG A 20 -20.46 22.99 6.60
C ARG A 20 -19.35 22.06 7.09
N LEU A 21 -19.30 20.82 6.60
CA LEU A 21 -18.23 19.88 6.91
C LEU A 21 -16.89 20.42 6.39
N ALA A 22 -16.83 20.85 5.13
CA ALA A 22 -15.62 21.45 4.56
C ALA A 22 -15.16 22.69 5.34
N GLN A 23 -16.10 23.55 5.76
CA GLN A 23 -15.78 24.71 6.61
C GLN A 23 -15.24 24.28 7.98
N SER A 24 -15.79 23.22 8.59
CA SER A 24 -15.31 22.73 9.89
C SER A 24 -13.90 22.16 9.85
N LEU A 25 -13.44 21.73 8.67
CA LEU A 25 -12.09 21.21 8.43
C LEU A 25 -11.11 22.28 7.93
N ASN A 26 -11.57 23.52 7.76
CA ASN A 26 -10.75 24.60 7.23
C ASN A 26 -10.02 25.36 8.33
N LEU A 27 -8.75 25.01 8.54
CA LEU A 27 -7.89 25.63 9.56
C LEU A 27 -7.68 27.12 9.34
N SER A 28 -7.76 27.62 8.10
CA SER A 28 -7.61 29.05 7.78
C SER A 28 -8.71 29.92 8.41
N LEU A 29 -9.85 29.32 8.78
CA LEU A 29 -10.93 30.02 9.50
C LEU A 29 -10.60 30.22 10.99
N LEU A 30 -9.65 29.44 11.53
CA LEU A 30 -9.17 29.58 12.90
C LEU A 30 -7.97 30.52 12.94
N ASP A 31 -6.90 30.17 12.20
CA ASP A 31 -5.72 31.02 12.03
C ASP A 31 -4.94 30.61 10.76
N SER A 32 -4.19 31.56 10.22
CA SER A 32 -3.16 31.31 9.20
C SER A 32 -1.94 30.55 9.74
N HIS A 33 -1.68 30.64 11.05
CA HIS A 33 -0.53 30.05 11.72
C HIS A 33 -0.92 29.53 13.10
N PHE A 34 -0.28 28.44 13.53
CA PHE A 34 -0.52 27.80 14.81
C PHE A 34 0.78 27.74 15.61
N SER A 35 0.72 28.07 16.90
CA SER A 35 1.82 27.81 17.82
C SER A 35 2.10 26.32 17.95
N ALA A 36 3.30 25.96 18.43
CA ALA A 36 3.65 24.57 18.68
C ALA A 36 2.66 23.85 19.61
N GLU A 37 2.13 24.53 20.64
CA GLU A 37 1.20 23.91 21.60
C GLU A 37 -0.21 23.75 21.02
N GLU A 38 -0.69 24.69 20.21
CA GLU A 38 -1.97 24.52 19.48
C GLU A 38 -1.89 23.37 18.48
N PHE A 39 -0.76 23.24 17.78
CA PHE A 39 -0.54 22.12 16.89
C PHE A 39 -0.45 20.79 17.67
N ILE A 40 0.26 20.75 18.80
CA ILE A 40 0.32 19.55 19.65
C ILE A 40 -1.09 19.14 20.12
N LEU A 41 -1.93 20.09 20.48
CA LEU A 41 -3.31 19.84 20.89
C LEU A 41 -4.13 19.21 19.74
N LEU A 42 -4.15 19.86 18.58
CA LEU A 42 -4.87 19.37 17.40
C LEU A 42 -4.39 17.97 16.97
N LEU A 43 -3.08 17.75 16.99
CA LEU A 43 -2.49 16.47 16.63
C LEU A 43 -2.82 15.37 17.66
N GLY A 44 -2.87 15.71 18.96
CA GLY A 44 -3.32 14.79 20.01
C GLY A 44 -4.80 14.40 19.89
N GLU A 45 -5.67 15.34 19.52
CA GLU A 45 -7.08 15.03 19.20
C GLU A 45 -7.18 14.12 17.97
N GLN A 46 -6.38 14.39 16.93
CA GLN A 46 -6.32 13.56 15.74
C GLN A 46 -5.79 12.14 16.03
N TYR A 47 -4.81 11.98 16.93
CA TYR A 47 -4.36 10.66 17.40
C TYR A 47 -5.47 9.92 18.12
N THR A 48 -6.16 10.58 19.05
CA THR A 48 -7.26 9.97 19.82
C THR A 48 -8.34 9.42 18.88
N ALA A 49 -8.77 10.22 17.89
CA ALA A 49 -9.76 9.80 16.91
C ALA A 49 -9.25 8.65 16.01
N ALA A 50 -7.98 8.70 15.61
CA ALA A 50 -7.36 7.66 14.80
C ALA A 50 -7.16 6.34 15.57
N GLU A 51 -6.84 6.39 16.85
CA GLU A 51 -6.74 5.22 17.73
C GLU A 51 -8.10 4.58 17.97
N GLU A 52 -9.15 5.38 18.24
CA GLU A 52 -10.51 4.85 18.36
C GLU A 52 -10.94 4.12 17.08
N PHE A 53 -10.60 4.68 15.92
CA PHE A 53 -10.87 4.05 14.63
C PHE A 53 -10.11 2.73 14.44
N VAL A 54 -8.79 2.71 14.70
CA VAL A 54 -7.93 1.53 14.52
C VAL A 54 -8.25 0.43 15.54
N TYR A 55 -8.39 0.76 16.81
CA TYR A 55 -8.68 -0.20 17.88
C TYR A 55 -10.16 -0.60 17.94
N GLY A 56 -11.03 0.14 17.24
CA GLY A 56 -12.40 -0.26 16.95
C GLY A 56 -12.52 -1.41 15.94
N HIS A 57 -11.43 -1.79 15.25
CA HIS A 57 -11.45 -2.84 14.24
C HIS A 57 -11.91 -4.21 14.80
N PRO A 58 -12.77 -4.98 14.09
CA PRO A 58 -13.31 -6.26 14.56
C PRO A 58 -12.27 -7.33 14.92
N ILE A 59 -11.11 -7.36 14.22
CA ILE A 59 -10.02 -8.29 14.51
C ILE A 59 -9.63 -8.34 16.01
N TRP A 60 -9.63 -7.19 16.70
CA TRP A 60 -9.25 -7.14 18.11
C TRP A 60 -10.27 -7.88 18.98
N ARG A 61 -11.55 -7.85 18.61
CA ARG A 61 -12.60 -8.63 19.28
C ARG A 61 -12.39 -10.12 19.04
N LYS A 62 -12.14 -10.54 17.79
CA LYS A 62 -11.87 -11.94 17.44
C LYS A 62 -10.71 -12.52 18.27
N ILE A 63 -9.60 -11.79 18.37
CA ILE A 63 -8.45 -12.24 19.17
C ILE A 63 -8.84 -12.34 20.66
N ARG A 64 -9.59 -11.37 21.22
CA ARG A 64 -10.08 -11.48 22.62
C ARG A 64 -11.01 -12.67 22.84
N GLU A 65 -11.77 -13.04 21.82
CA GLU A 65 -12.70 -14.18 21.83
C GLU A 65 -11.99 -15.52 21.60
N GLY A 66 -10.68 -15.50 21.32
CA GLY A 66 -9.85 -16.70 21.23
C GLY A 66 -9.42 -17.09 19.81
N ASP A 67 -9.55 -16.20 18.83
CA ASP A 67 -9.13 -16.47 17.45
C ASP A 67 -7.60 -16.48 17.32
N GLN A 68 -7.03 -17.68 17.29
CA GLN A 68 -5.59 -17.90 17.15
C GLN A 68 -5.09 -17.55 15.74
N SER A 69 -5.91 -17.76 14.69
CA SER A 69 -5.55 -17.44 13.32
C SER A 69 -5.34 -15.94 13.12
N ALA A 70 -6.26 -15.12 13.64
CA ALA A 70 -6.12 -13.67 13.62
C ALA A 70 -4.85 -13.19 14.35
N LEU A 71 -4.52 -13.82 15.49
CA LEU A 71 -3.30 -13.49 16.24
C LEU A 71 -2.03 -13.88 15.48
N HIS A 72 -1.97 -15.08 14.90
CA HIS A 72 -0.84 -15.53 14.09
C HIS A 72 -0.61 -14.64 12.87
N ALA A 73 -1.69 -14.25 12.17
CA ALA A 73 -1.63 -13.29 11.08
C ALA A 73 -1.03 -11.95 11.53
N TYR A 74 -1.49 -11.42 12.66
CA TYR A 74 -0.96 -10.18 13.25
C TYR A 74 0.53 -10.28 13.59
N ILE A 75 0.99 -11.37 14.20
CA ILE A 75 2.41 -11.55 14.56
C ILE A 75 3.28 -11.62 13.30
N LEU A 76 2.88 -12.42 12.30
CA LEU A 76 3.65 -12.57 11.05
C LEU A 76 3.75 -11.24 10.28
N GLU A 77 2.64 -10.55 10.09
CA GLU A 77 2.64 -9.34 9.27
C GLU A 77 3.26 -8.15 10.01
N THR A 78 3.14 -8.09 11.34
CA THR A 78 3.91 -7.11 12.15
C THR A 78 5.41 -7.36 12.02
N ARG A 79 5.84 -8.62 12.04
CA ARG A 79 7.24 -8.98 11.78
C ARG A 79 7.72 -8.43 10.43
N HIS A 80 6.93 -8.58 9.36
CA HIS A 80 7.32 -8.08 8.04
C HIS A 80 7.41 -6.55 8.01
N TYR A 81 6.44 -5.86 8.62
CA TYR A 81 6.47 -4.40 8.75
C TYR A 81 7.71 -3.89 9.51
N LEU A 82 8.06 -4.54 10.62
CA LEU A 82 9.27 -4.21 11.41
C LEU A 82 10.56 -4.54 10.66
N ALA A 83 10.59 -5.64 9.89
CA ALA A 83 11.76 -5.97 9.07
C ALA A 83 11.99 -4.93 7.95
N ALA A 84 10.97 -4.17 7.59
CA ALA A 84 11.07 -3.07 6.64
C ALA A 84 11.53 -1.74 7.28
N ALA A 85 11.76 -1.67 8.60
CA ALA A 85 12.02 -0.42 9.36
C ALA A 85 13.05 0.48 8.67
N ALA A 86 14.24 -0.04 8.36
CA ALA A 86 15.27 0.73 7.66
C ALA A 86 14.76 1.28 6.32
N SER A 87 14.14 0.45 5.49
CA SER A 87 13.63 0.88 4.18
C SER A 87 12.51 1.91 4.27
N ARG A 88 11.64 1.81 5.29
CA ARG A 88 10.45 2.67 5.44
C ARG A 88 10.73 4.00 6.13
N MET A 89 11.72 4.05 7.03
CA MET A 89 12.03 5.23 7.82
C MET A 89 13.13 6.09 7.20
N CYS A 90 14.09 5.47 6.48
CA CYS A 90 15.25 6.19 5.93
C CYS A 90 14.92 7.35 4.97
N PRO A 91 13.83 7.36 4.18
CA PRO A 91 13.52 8.52 3.35
C PRO A 91 13.36 9.82 4.13
N ALA A 92 12.95 9.75 5.41
CA ALA A 92 12.77 10.93 6.27
C ALA A 92 14.09 11.50 6.80
N VAL A 93 15.21 10.80 6.62
CA VAL A 93 16.54 11.24 7.06
C VAL A 93 17.46 11.67 5.91
N SER A 94 16.94 11.67 4.67
CA SER A 94 17.72 12.01 3.48
C SER A 94 18.19 13.46 3.53
N PRO A 95 19.51 13.73 3.56
CA PRO A 95 20.06 15.06 3.79
C PRO A 95 20.04 15.88 2.49
N GLY A 96 18.86 16.35 2.09
CA GLY A 96 18.76 17.32 1.00
C GLY A 96 19.36 18.69 1.38
N ILE A 97 19.20 19.09 2.65
CA ILE A 97 19.61 20.40 3.18
C ILE A 97 20.08 20.25 4.64
N GLY A 98 21.19 19.56 4.86
CA GLY A 98 21.81 19.41 6.19
C GLY A 98 21.01 18.58 7.20
N LEU A 99 21.57 18.41 8.41
CA LEU A 99 20.94 17.68 9.51
C LEU A 99 20.16 18.68 10.39
N SER A 100 18.84 18.63 10.36
CA SER A 100 17.99 19.34 11.32
C SER A 100 17.92 18.57 12.66
N PRO A 101 17.48 19.20 13.76
CA PRO A 101 17.17 18.49 15.00
C PRO A 101 16.16 17.35 14.83
N ILE A 102 15.16 17.51 13.94
CA ILE A 102 14.17 16.47 13.65
C ILE A 102 14.83 15.32 12.89
N THR A 103 15.61 15.62 11.85
CA THR A 103 16.34 14.61 11.07
C THR A 103 17.32 13.80 11.92
N LEU A 104 18.00 14.42 12.90
CA LEU A 104 18.86 13.72 13.86
C LEU A 104 18.06 12.76 14.76
N MET A 105 16.92 13.23 15.26
CA MET A 105 16.00 12.41 16.06
C MET A 105 15.48 11.21 15.26
N LEU A 106 15.06 11.43 14.01
CA LEU A 106 14.57 10.37 13.13
C LEU A 106 15.68 9.39 12.70
N SER A 107 16.92 9.88 12.51
CA SER A 107 18.09 9.02 12.27
C SER A 107 18.33 8.08 13.45
N ARG A 108 18.23 8.61 14.67
CA ARG A 108 18.35 7.80 15.88
C ARG A 108 17.20 6.80 15.98
N HIS A 109 15.96 7.23 15.74
CA HIS A 109 14.81 6.32 15.74
C HIS A 109 14.98 5.18 14.74
N ALA A 110 15.38 5.46 13.50
CA ALA A 110 15.63 4.43 12.49
C ALA A 110 16.73 3.43 12.89
N LEU A 111 17.76 3.89 13.63
CA LEU A 111 18.81 3.04 14.18
C LEU A 111 18.38 2.25 15.41
N GLU A 112 17.36 2.69 16.14
CA GLU A 112 16.79 1.96 17.27
C GLU A 112 15.88 0.83 16.76
N GLU A 113 15.07 1.10 15.73
CA GLU A 113 14.12 0.15 15.12
C GLU A 113 14.73 -0.97 14.27
N TRP A 114 16.02 -0.86 13.91
CA TRP A 114 16.63 -1.66 12.83
C TRP A 114 16.51 -3.19 13.00
N ASP A 115 16.48 -3.69 14.24
CA ASP A 115 16.37 -5.12 14.55
C ASP A 115 15.10 -5.50 15.31
N HIS A 116 14.11 -4.60 15.42
CA HIS A 116 12.86 -4.85 16.16
C HIS A 116 12.06 -6.07 15.64
N ALA A 117 12.24 -6.43 14.37
CA ALA A 117 11.67 -7.66 13.81
C ALA A 117 12.11 -8.94 14.56
N ARG A 118 13.25 -8.92 15.26
CA ARG A 118 13.75 -10.06 16.06
C ARG A 118 12.75 -10.51 17.12
N PHE A 119 12.03 -9.58 17.76
CA PHE A 119 11.08 -9.90 18.82
C PHE A 119 9.93 -10.77 18.31
N PHE A 120 9.44 -10.47 17.11
CA PHE A 120 8.37 -11.24 16.47
C PHE A 120 8.91 -12.51 15.79
N ASN A 121 10.12 -12.51 15.25
CA ASN A 121 10.77 -13.74 14.77
C ASN A 121 10.90 -14.78 15.90
N GLU A 122 11.41 -14.37 17.07
CA GLU A 122 11.56 -15.24 18.24
C GLU A 122 10.20 -15.72 18.78
N ALA A 123 9.15 -14.90 18.68
CA ALA A 123 7.79 -15.32 19.00
C ALA A 123 7.25 -16.36 18.02
N LEU A 124 7.49 -16.17 16.71
CA LEU A 124 7.11 -17.10 15.65
C LEU A 124 7.82 -18.46 15.78
N GLU A 125 9.10 -18.45 16.17
CA GLU A 125 9.85 -19.67 16.47
C GLU A 125 9.24 -20.45 17.65
N LEU A 126 8.81 -19.74 18.70
CA LEU A 126 8.18 -20.34 19.87
C LEU A 126 6.77 -20.90 19.60
N ILE A 127 6.10 -20.48 18.52
CA ILE A 127 4.86 -21.10 18.05
C ILE A 127 5.11 -22.17 16.97
N GLY A 128 6.37 -22.53 16.69
CA GLY A 128 6.74 -23.66 15.84
C GLY A 128 7.11 -23.31 14.39
N CYS A 129 7.24 -22.03 14.03
CA CYS A 129 7.68 -21.65 12.69
C CYS A 129 9.20 -21.73 12.53
N SER A 130 9.68 -22.09 11.33
CA SER A 130 11.10 -21.94 10.97
C SER A 130 11.43 -20.46 10.73
N ASN A 131 12.48 -19.96 11.38
CA ASN A 131 13.02 -18.62 11.17
C ASN A 131 13.42 -18.37 9.71
N ASP A 132 13.97 -19.38 9.03
CA ASP A 132 14.42 -19.27 7.64
C ASP A 132 13.21 -19.11 6.71
N VAL A 133 12.14 -19.90 6.95
CA VAL A 133 10.89 -19.78 6.20
C VAL A 133 10.24 -18.41 6.41
N VAL A 134 10.09 -17.97 7.66
CA VAL A 134 9.49 -16.66 8.00
C VAL A 134 10.28 -15.50 7.38
N ARG A 135 11.61 -15.58 7.35
CA ARG A 135 12.47 -14.55 6.75
C ARG A 135 12.35 -14.46 5.24
N LEU A 136 11.98 -15.55 4.58
CA LEU A 136 11.83 -15.62 3.12
C LEU A 136 10.38 -15.47 2.69
N ALA A 137 9.40 -15.69 3.57
CA ALA A 137 8.00 -15.48 3.24
C ALA A 137 7.78 -14.04 2.77
N ARG A 138 7.17 -13.89 1.59
CA ARG A 138 6.67 -12.60 1.11
C ARG A 138 5.52 -12.15 2.03
N PRO A 139 5.53 -10.89 2.50
CA PRO A 139 4.39 -10.31 3.22
C PRO A 139 3.13 -10.28 2.37
N LEU A 140 1.95 -10.25 3.01
CA LEU A 140 0.70 -9.99 2.28
C LEU A 140 0.77 -8.68 1.46
N PRO A 141 0.01 -8.57 0.36
CA PRO A 141 -0.01 -7.33 -0.43
C PRO A 141 -0.38 -6.11 0.40
N ALA A 142 -1.36 -6.20 1.33
CA ALA A 142 -1.71 -5.11 2.23
C ALA A 142 -0.55 -4.66 3.15
N THR A 143 0.35 -5.57 3.54
CA THR A 143 1.55 -5.21 4.29
C THR A 143 2.58 -4.51 3.39
N LEU A 144 2.73 -4.96 2.14
CA LEU A 144 3.54 -4.24 1.14
C LEU A 144 3.01 -2.83 0.89
N GLU A 145 1.69 -2.69 0.74
CA GLU A 145 1.00 -1.40 0.61
C GLU A 145 1.35 -0.48 1.79
N TRP A 146 1.24 -0.98 3.02
CA TRP A 146 1.57 -0.21 4.22
C TRP A 146 3.05 0.21 4.27
N ILE A 147 3.96 -0.69 3.91
CA ILE A 147 5.39 -0.36 3.83
C ILE A 147 5.64 0.77 2.82
N HIS A 148 5.04 0.69 1.64
CA HIS A 148 5.21 1.72 0.60
C HIS A 148 4.51 3.04 0.93
N LEU A 149 3.36 3.02 1.59
CA LEU A 149 2.76 4.23 2.15
C LEU A 149 3.69 4.87 3.19
N SER A 150 4.24 4.07 4.12
CA SER A 150 5.15 4.58 5.16
C SER A 150 6.40 5.22 4.54
N ARG A 151 6.95 4.62 3.48
CA ARG A 151 8.04 5.22 2.67
C ARG A 151 7.63 6.54 2.04
N HIS A 152 6.43 6.60 1.46
CA HIS A 152 5.90 7.83 0.87
C HIS A 152 5.77 8.93 1.92
N ILE A 153 5.17 8.63 3.07
CA ILE A 153 5.04 9.53 4.22
C ILE A 153 6.40 10.04 4.67
N ALA A 154 7.38 9.14 4.83
CA ALA A 154 8.75 9.50 5.21
C ALA A 154 9.37 10.49 4.20
N ALA A 155 9.09 10.32 2.91
CA ALA A 155 9.56 11.21 1.84
C ALA A 155 8.80 12.55 1.76
N MET A 156 7.64 12.70 2.42
CA MET A 156 6.89 13.97 2.44
C MET A 156 7.56 15.04 3.31
N GLY A 157 8.35 14.65 4.31
CA GLY A 157 9.13 15.56 5.14
C GLY A 157 9.29 15.08 6.58
N GLU A 158 10.30 15.60 7.26
CA GLU A 158 10.70 15.20 8.60
C GLU A 158 9.61 15.40 9.66
N LEU A 159 8.84 16.50 9.60
CA LEU A 159 7.78 16.78 10.58
C LEU A 159 6.59 15.83 10.39
N VAL A 160 6.22 15.55 9.13
CA VAL A 160 5.17 14.58 8.79
C VAL A 160 5.57 13.18 9.25
N SER A 161 6.82 12.79 9.00
CA SER A 161 7.38 11.52 9.44
C SER A 161 7.39 11.40 10.97
N ALA A 162 7.85 12.43 11.68
CA ALA A 162 7.85 12.44 13.15
C ALA A 162 6.43 12.35 13.74
N ALA A 163 5.45 13.04 13.14
CA ALA A 163 4.05 12.96 13.57
C ALA A 163 3.42 11.59 13.26
N CYS A 164 3.73 10.97 12.13
CA CYS A 164 3.20 9.63 11.82
C CYS A 164 3.85 8.54 12.67
N SER A 165 5.15 8.67 12.94
CA SER A 165 5.87 7.85 13.92
C SER A 165 5.24 8.02 15.31
N GLY A 166 5.00 9.25 15.77
CA GLY A 166 4.34 9.52 17.05
C GLY A 166 2.97 8.86 17.22
N PHE A 167 2.17 8.75 16.15
CA PHE A 167 0.89 8.05 16.18
C PHE A 167 1.08 6.54 16.44
N MET A 168 2.01 5.90 15.73
CA MET A 168 2.33 4.47 15.92
C MET A 168 2.77 4.18 17.36
N GLU A 169 3.52 5.11 17.95
CA GLU A 169 4.05 5.01 19.30
C GLU A 169 3.07 5.45 20.40
N HIS A 170 1.96 6.11 20.05
CA HIS A 170 1.07 6.74 21.02
C HIS A 170 0.38 5.72 21.94
N SER A 171 0.10 4.52 21.42
CA SER A 171 -0.45 3.41 22.21
C SER A 171 0.42 3.04 23.43
N SER A 172 1.71 3.38 23.42
CA SER A 172 2.61 3.13 24.55
C SER A 172 2.34 4.00 25.78
N VAL A 173 1.54 5.04 25.64
CA VAL A 173 1.06 5.87 26.75
C VAL A 173 0.13 5.06 27.67
N GLU A 174 -0.58 4.05 27.15
CA GLU A 174 -1.49 3.18 27.91
C GLU A 174 -0.83 1.88 28.36
N LYS A 175 0.30 1.99 29.10
CA LYS A 175 1.08 0.84 29.55
C LYS A 175 0.26 -0.28 30.21
N GLU A 176 -0.73 0.07 31.04
CA GLU A 176 -1.58 -0.91 31.72
C GLU A 176 -2.46 -1.69 30.73
N ALA A 177 -3.00 -1.03 29.70
CA ALA A 177 -3.80 -1.67 28.67
C ALA A 177 -2.95 -2.65 27.84
N VAL A 178 -1.73 -2.26 27.47
CA VAL A 178 -0.78 -3.12 26.75
C VAL A 178 -0.39 -4.35 27.57
N LEU A 179 -0.09 -4.18 28.86
CA LEU A 179 0.22 -5.31 29.75
C LEU A 179 -0.99 -6.24 29.92
N GLY A 180 -2.18 -5.67 30.13
CA GLY A 180 -3.43 -6.43 30.26
C GLY A 180 -3.77 -7.22 28.99
N TRP A 181 -3.51 -6.65 27.81
CA TRP A 181 -3.65 -7.35 26.53
C TRP A 181 -2.77 -8.58 26.46
N HIS A 182 -1.47 -8.46 26.78
CA HIS A 182 -0.53 -9.57 26.74
C HIS A 182 -0.86 -10.65 27.79
N ASP A 183 -1.31 -10.27 28.98
CA ASP A 183 -1.78 -11.22 29.99
C ASP A 183 -3.05 -11.96 29.55
N LEU A 184 -3.95 -11.30 28.81
CA LEU A 184 -5.12 -11.94 28.20
C LEU A 184 -4.68 -13.01 27.20
N LEU A 185 -3.71 -12.74 26.32
CA LEU A 185 -3.22 -13.71 25.35
C LEU A 185 -2.73 -15.01 26.02
N VAL A 186 -2.03 -14.88 27.16
CA VAL A 186 -1.57 -16.03 27.94
C VAL A 186 -2.75 -16.71 28.66
N GLY A 187 -3.64 -15.93 29.27
CA GLY A 187 -4.80 -16.45 30.00
C GLY A 187 -5.77 -17.25 29.12
N HIS A 188 -5.89 -16.87 27.85
CA HIS A 188 -6.71 -17.56 26.84
C HIS A 188 -5.96 -18.69 26.11
N ASN A 189 -4.71 -18.99 26.46
CA ASN A 189 -3.84 -19.94 25.77
C ASN A 189 -3.63 -19.66 24.28
N LEU A 190 -3.70 -18.38 23.86
CA LEU A 190 -3.44 -17.98 22.48
C LEU A 190 -1.94 -17.89 22.19
N LEU A 191 -1.14 -17.55 23.21
CA LEU A 191 0.31 -17.62 23.17
C LEU A 191 0.85 -18.16 24.49
N SER A 192 1.98 -18.86 24.40
CA SER A 192 2.74 -19.22 25.61
C SER A 192 3.31 -17.97 26.27
N ARG A 193 3.49 -18.01 27.60
CA ARG A 193 4.15 -16.92 28.34
C ARG A 193 5.51 -16.56 27.73
N MET A 194 6.26 -17.54 27.23
CA MET A 194 7.54 -17.31 26.58
C MET A 194 7.38 -16.51 25.28
N ALA A 195 6.46 -16.90 24.40
CA ALA A 195 6.21 -16.20 23.14
C ALA A 195 5.67 -14.78 23.38
N THR A 196 4.73 -14.63 24.31
CA THR A 196 4.21 -13.32 24.73
C THR A 196 5.31 -12.39 25.25
N ASN A 197 6.24 -12.92 26.06
CA ASN A 197 7.35 -12.12 26.59
C ASN A 197 8.30 -11.61 25.48
N LYS A 198 8.42 -12.34 24.35
CA LYS A 198 9.21 -11.87 23.20
C LYS A 198 8.56 -10.65 22.54
N VAL A 199 7.26 -10.73 22.27
CA VAL A 199 6.49 -9.59 21.73
C VAL A 199 6.51 -8.40 22.70
N LEU A 200 6.30 -8.65 24.00
CA LEU A 200 6.35 -7.58 25.00
C LEU A 200 7.74 -6.94 25.14
N GLY A 201 8.81 -7.64 24.74
CA GLY A 201 10.17 -7.11 24.68
C GLY A 201 10.33 -5.94 23.70
N HIS A 202 9.58 -5.94 22.60
CA HIS A 202 9.49 -4.81 21.66
C HIS A 202 8.97 -3.57 22.40
N PHE A 203 7.78 -3.69 22.99
CA PHE A 203 7.15 -2.62 23.74
C PHE A 203 8.02 -2.05 24.87
N ALA A 204 8.71 -2.92 25.63
CA ALA A 204 9.62 -2.49 26.68
C ALA A 204 10.81 -1.68 26.13
N THR A 205 11.31 -2.07 24.95
CA THR A 205 12.41 -1.39 24.27
C THR A 205 12.00 0.02 23.81
N ASP A 206 10.80 0.18 23.23
CA ASP A 206 10.29 1.48 22.78
C ASP A 206 10.06 2.44 23.95
N LEU A 207 9.57 1.91 25.09
CA LEU A 207 9.45 2.68 26.33
C LEU A 207 10.79 3.18 26.84
N ASP A 208 11.84 2.34 26.81
CA ASP A 208 13.19 2.72 27.24
C ASP A 208 13.80 3.80 26.33
N TYR A 209 13.47 3.78 25.03
CA TYR A 209 13.90 4.82 24.09
C TYR A 209 13.06 6.11 24.18
N GLY A 210 11.88 6.06 24.80
CA GLY A 210 11.01 7.22 25.01
C GLY A 210 10.42 7.78 23.72
N HIS A 211 10.07 6.90 22.77
CA HIS A 211 9.60 7.28 21.44
C HIS A 211 8.27 8.06 21.44
N SER A 212 7.40 7.81 22.41
CA SER A 212 6.06 8.44 22.53
C SER A 212 6.07 9.97 22.61
N GLU A 213 7.19 10.60 22.97
CA GLU A 213 7.33 12.05 23.07
C GLU A 213 8.07 12.70 21.89
N ASN A 214 8.60 11.90 20.95
CA ASN A 214 9.43 12.39 19.86
C ASN A 214 8.69 13.34 18.92
N TRP A 215 7.40 13.10 18.66
CA TRP A 215 6.59 13.98 17.82
C TRP A 215 6.39 15.37 18.46
N LYS A 216 6.18 15.46 19.77
CA LYS A 216 6.07 16.76 20.48
C LYS A 216 7.39 17.53 20.41
N LYS A 217 8.52 16.84 20.57
CA LYS A 217 9.85 17.43 20.40
C LYS A 217 10.02 17.98 18.98
N ALA A 218 9.60 17.22 17.97
CA ALA A 218 9.67 17.63 16.56
C ALA A 218 8.82 18.89 16.30
N VAL A 219 7.57 18.92 16.75
CA VAL A 219 6.69 20.10 16.60
C VAL A 219 7.30 21.33 17.27
N ARG A 220 7.88 21.18 18.47
CA ARG A 220 8.51 22.28 19.23
C ARG A 220 9.83 22.79 18.65
N THR A 221 10.41 22.13 17.65
CA THR A 221 11.61 22.67 16.97
C THR A 221 11.34 23.99 16.27
N GLN A 222 10.08 24.27 15.93
CA GLN A 222 9.60 25.54 15.40
C GLN A 222 8.52 26.09 16.32
N GLY A 223 8.59 27.37 16.68
CA GLY A 223 7.60 27.99 17.56
C GLY A 223 6.23 28.19 16.91
N CYS A 224 6.16 28.15 15.58
CA CYS A 224 4.98 28.51 14.80
C CYS A 224 4.96 27.73 13.47
N HIS A 225 3.79 27.27 13.06
CA HIS A 225 3.57 26.42 11.88
C HIS A 225 2.46 27.00 11.00
N PRO A 226 2.65 27.12 9.67
CA PRO A 226 1.57 27.51 8.77
C PRO A 226 0.41 26.51 8.81
N ALA A 227 -0.83 27.01 8.68
CA ALA A 227 -2.03 26.17 8.63
C ALA A 227 -1.95 25.05 7.57
N SER A 228 -1.27 25.30 6.44
CA SER A 228 -1.07 24.31 5.38
C SER A 228 -0.18 23.14 5.81
N VAL A 229 0.84 23.39 6.64
CA VAL A 229 1.71 22.36 7.21
C VAL A 229 0.93 21.53 8.22
N VAL A 230 0.18 22.19 9.12
CA VAL A 230 -0.68 21.53 10.10
C VAL A 230 -1.71 20.63 9.40
N ALA A 231 -2.44 21.16 8.42
CA ALA A 231 -3.40 20.40 7.62
C ALA A 231 -2.75 19.19 6.94
N SER A 232 -1.56 19.36 6.34
CA SER A 232 -0.84 18.25 5.71
C SER A 232 -0.49 17.15 6.71
N VAL A 233 -0.06 17.50 7.93
CA VAL A 233 0.29 16.52 8.96
C VAL A 233 -0.96 15.78 9.44
N LEU A 234 -2.04 16.50 9.78
CA LEU A 234 -3.29 15.89 10.25
C LEU A 234 -3.89 14.94 9.20
N ASN A 235 -3.90 15.36 7.93
CA ASN A 235 -4.37 14.53 6.82
C ASN A 235 -3.52 13.27 6.64
N THR A 236 -2.21 13.36 6.85
CA THR A 236 -1.30 12.21 6.67
C THR A 236 -1.48 11.19 7.80
N VAL A 237 -1.67 11.65 9.04
CA VAL A 237 -2.02 10.77 10.17
C VAL A 237 -3.35 10.08 9.92
N CYS A 238 -4.35 10.80 9.40
CA CYS A 238 -5.62 10.20 9.02
C CYS A 238 -5.44 9.11 7.95
N SER A 239 -4.69 9.38 6.88
CA SER A 239 -4.37 8.37 5.86
C SER A 239 -3.58 7.18 6.40
N LEU A 240 -2.68 7.38 7.37
CA LEU A 240 -1.98 6.28 8.05
C LEU A 240 -2.96 5.41 8.84
N SER A 241 -3.88 6.02 9.61
CA SER A 241 -4.89 5.27 10.38
C SER A 241 -5.81 4.43 9.49
N GLU A 242 -6.19 4.96 8.32
CA GLU A 242 -6.98 4.25 7.32
C GLU A 242 -6.22 3.08 6.71
N MET A 243 -4.91 3.24 6.49
CA MET A 243 -4.06 2.15 6.04
C MET A 243 -3.93 1.05 7.10
N ILE A 244 -3.76 1.39 8.38
CA ILE A 244 -3.71 0.39 9.45
C ILE A 244 -5.03 -0.36 9.53
N TYR A 245 -6.18 0.33 9.45
CA TYR A 245 -7.48 -0.32 9.44
C TYR A 245 -7.62 -1.29 8.27
N ARG A 246 -7.24 -0.87 7.05
CA ARG A 246 -7.21 -1.75 5.87
C ARG A 246 -6.29 -2.95 6.05
N TRP A 247 -5.10 -2.73 6.60
CA TRP A 247 -4.14 -3.79 6.88
C TRP A 247 -4.75 -4.80 7.87
N LEU A 248 -5.36 -4.35 8.96
CA LEU A 248 -6.07 -5.20 9.92
C LEU A 248 -7.22 -5.98 9.27
N SER A 249 -7.95 -5.38 8.32
CA SER A 249 -9.00 -6.10 7.56
C SER A 249 -8.39 -7.21 6.70
N ALA A 250 -7.25 -6.98 6.06
CA ALA A 250 -6.54 -7.99 5.29
C ALA A 250 -5.97 -9.12 6.18
N LEU A 251 -5.56 -8.83 7.42
CA LEU A 251 -5.17 -9.86 8.38
C LEU A 251 -6.35 -10.73 8.83
N GLU A 252 -7.49 -10.09 9.06
CA GLU A 252 -8.71 -10.75 9.50
C GLU A 252 -9.28 -11.68 8.40
N GLN A 253 -9.21 -11.25 7.15
CA GLN A 253 -9.88 -11.89 6.03
C GLN A 253 -8.93 -12.75 5.18
N GLY A 254 -7.67 -12.32 5.02
CA GLY A 254 -6.70 -12.87 4.09
C GLY A 254 -5.85 -14.00 4.66
N CYS A 255 -4.92 -14.51 3.86
CA CYS A 255 -4.25 -15.80 4.08
C CYS A 255 -3.01 -15.80 4.99
N ALA A 256 -2.70 -14.72 5.72
CA ALA A 256 -1.47 -14.62 6.52
C ALA A 256 -1.30 -15.76 7.54
N SER A 257 -2.34 -16.15 8.27
CA SER A 257 -2.23 -17.29 9.19
C SER A 257 -2.00 -18.63 8.47
N SER A 258 -2.46 -18.79 7.22
CA SER A 258 -2.15 -19.98 6.42
C SER A 258 -0.66 -20.05 6.05
N ILE A 259 0.02 -18.90 5.91
CA ILE A 259 1.48 -18.82 5.76
C ILE A 259 2.17 -19.28 7.05
N VAL A 260 1.65 -18.90 8.23
CA VAL A 260 2.16 -19.37 9.53
C VAL A 260 2.03 -20.89 9.63
N THR A 261 0.87 -21.45 9.29
CA THR A 261 0.65 -22.91 9.26
C THR A 261 1.62 -23.62 8.32
N ALA A 262 1.84 -23.07 7.12
CA ALA A 262 2.83 -23.61 6.18
C ALA A 262 4.26 -23.59 6.75
N ALA A 263 4.63 -22.51 7.44
CA ALA A 263 5.94 -22.39 8.08
C ALA A 263 6.13 -23.38 9.24
N GLN A 264 5.06 -23.74 9.95
CA GLN A 264 5.08 -24.79 10.97
C GLN A 264 5.29 -26.17 10.34
N VAL A 265 4.52 -26.50 9.28
CA VAL A 265 4.67 -27.79 8.55
C VAL A 265 6.09 -27.97 8.01
N LEU A 266 6.65 -26.94 7.38
CA LEU A 266 8.02 -27.00 6.86
C LEU A 266 9.08 -27.17 7.97
N ALA A 267 8.84 -26.59 9.14
CA ALA A 267 9.73 -26.72 10.29
C ALA A 267 9.67 -28.12 10.92
N GLU A 268 8.47 -28.67 11.10
CA GLU A 268 8.25 -30.02 11.63
C GLU A 268 8.95 -31.09 10.77
N ASP A 269 8.90 -30.94 9.45
CA ASP A 269 9.54 -31.87 8.51
C ASP A 269 11.05 -31.60 8.29
N GLY A 270 11.63 -30.55 8.90
CA GLY A 270 13.03 -30.19 8.75
C GLY A 270 13.42 -29.74 7.33
N LEU A 271 12.46 -29.18 6.59
CA LEU A 271 12.56 -28.83 5.17
C LEU A 271 13.09 -27.42 4.90
N ASP A 272 13.52 -26.72 5.95
CA ASP A 272 14.04 -25.35 5.89
C ASP A 272 15.53 -25.27 5.55
N GLN A 273 16.29 -26.37 5.64
CA GLN A 273 17.72 -26.40 5.33
C GLN A 273 18.11 -25.87 3.92
N PRO A 274 17.34 -26.13 2.83
CA PRO A 274 17.62 -25.60 1.50
C PRO A 274 17.43 -24.07 1.38
N LEU A 275 16.82 -23.44 2.37
CA LEU A 275 16.50 -22.02 2.37
C LEU A 275 17.63 -21.14 2.96
N ARG A 276 18.66 -21.75 3.54
CA ARG A 276 19.73 -21.05 4.29
C ARG A 276 20.68 -20.20 3.44
N ASP A 277 20.72 -20.40 2.13
CA ASP A 277 21.66 -19.69 1.27
C ASP A 277 21.08 -18.41 0.64
N CYS A 278 21.87 -17.35 0.83
CA CYS A 278 21.89 -16.04 0.17
C CYS A 278 20.73 -15.09 0.52
N ASP A 279 20.99 -14.08 1.36
CA ASP A 279 21.06 -12.68 0.90
C ASP A 279 21.58 -11.74 2.00
N SER A 280 22.20 -10.65 1.56
CA SER A 280 22.68 -9.54 2.39
C SER A 280 21.56 -9.03 3.31
N PRO A 281 21.82 -8.69 4.58
CA PRO A 281 20.82 -8.05 5.47
C PRO A 281 20.24 -6.72 4.92
N LEU A 282 20.80 -6.20 3.81
CA LEU A 282 20.36 -4.99 3.14
C LEU A 282 19.43 -5.24 1.93
N GLU A 283 19.35 -6.47 1.44
CA GLU A 283 18.47 -6.87 0.33
C GLU A 283 17.46 -7.87 0.85
N VAL A 284 16.38 -7.38 1.46
CA VAL A 284 15.31 -8.26 1.90
C VAL A 284 14.53 -8.71 0.66
N GLY A 285 14.91 -9.84 0.08
CA GLY A 285 14.28 -10.43 -1.13
C GLY A 285 12.76 -10.57 -1.04
N ILE A 286 12.19 -10.57 0.16
CA ILE A 286 10.74 -10.59 0.42
C ILE A 286 9.98 -9.38 -0.15
N PHE A 287 10.67 -8.27 -0.45
CA PHE A 287 10.06 -7.09 -1.07
C PHE A 287 10.19 -7.07 -2.60
N GLN A 288 10.63 -8.16 -3.24
CA GLN A 288 10.64 -8.25 -4.70
C GLN A 288 9.27 -8.64 -5.23
N GLY A 289 8.92 -8.13 -6.41
CA GLY A 289 7.62 -8.38 -7.05
C GLY A 289 7.52 -9.69 -7.83
N LEU A 290 8.62 -10.44 -8.01
CA LEU A 290 8.62 -11.69 -8.79
C LEU A 290 8.45 -12.95 -7.93
N PRO A 291 7.65 -13.94 -8.37
CA PRO A 291 6.79 -13.89 -9.55
C PRO A 291 5.58 -12.97 -9.33
N VAL A 292 5.02 -12.46 -10.44
CA VAL A 292 3.72 -11.78 -10.42
C VAL A 292 2.65 -12.85 -10.44
N TRP A 293 1.72 -12.80 -9.50
CA TRP A 293 0.72 -13.85 -9.36
C TRP A 293 -0.50 -13.59 -10.26
N PRO A 294 -1.18 -14.63 -10.77
CA PRO A 294 -2.42 -14.46 -11.51
C PRO A 294 -3.54 -13.94 -10.59
N ALA A 295 -4.59 -13.39 -11.20
CA ALA A 295 -5.71 -12.78 -10.51
C ALA A 295 -6.37 -13.69 -9.47
N SER A 296 -6.47 -15.00 -9.75
CA SER A 296 -7.05 -15.99 -8.84
C SER A 296 -6.27 -16.10 -7.52
N VAL A 297 -4.95 -16.08 -7.60
CA VAL A 297 -4.07 -16.09 -6.41
C VAL A 297 -4.16 -14.75 -5.70
N MET A 298 -4.08 -13.63 -6.44
CA MET A 298 -4.18 -12.29 -5.86
C MET A 298 -5.52 -12.05 -5.15
N SER A 299 -6.61 -12.58 -5.69
CA SER A 299 -7.94 -12.52 -5.07
C SER A 299 -8.02 -13.36 -3.80
N LEU A 300 -7.35 -14.50 -3.73
CA LEU A 300 -7.36 -15.35 -2.55
C LEU A 300 -6.50 -14.74 -1.43
N VAL A 301 -5.31 -14.24 -1.75
CA VAL A 301 -4.40 -13.70 -0.73
C VAL A 301 -4.88 -12.36 -0.16
N ASN A 302 -5.65 -11.58 -0.92
CA ASN A 302 -6.25 -10.31 -0.49
C ASN A 302 -7.72 -10.42 -0.05
N GLY A 303 -8.40 -11.52 -0.36
CA GLY A 303 -9.85 -11.66 -0.17
C GLY A 303 -10.22 -12.40 1.12
N GLU A 304 -11.54 -12.53 1.34
CA GLU A 304 -12.10 -13.33 2.41
C GLU A 304 -11.81 -14.82 2.18
N ARG A 305 -11.17 -15.47 3.15
CA ARG A 305 -10.96 -16.91 3.18
C ARG A 305 -12.27 -17.68 3.05
N SER A 306 -12.14 -18.91 2.55
CA SER A 306 -13.24 -19.86 2.45
C SER A 306 -13.65 -20.52 3.78
N GLY A 307 -13.07 -20.08 4.91
CA GLY A 307 -13.27 -20.62 6.26
C GLY A 307 -11.93 -20.78 7.00
N ASP A 308 -11.93 -21.47 8.15
CA ASP A 308 -10.71 -21.79 8.89
C ASP A 308 -9.90 -22.89 8.17
N ASP A 309 -8.62 -22.63 7.94
CA ASP A 309 -7.56 -23.56 7.52
C ASP A 309 -7.92 -24.58 6.42
N ASN A 310 -8.53 -24.10 5.34
CA ASN A 310 -8.71 -24.91 4.13
C ASN A 310 -7.33 -25.28 3.55
N PRO A 311 -7.02 -26.58 3.31
CA PRO A 311 -5.75 -26.99 2.72
C PRO A 311 -5.42 -26.30 1.39
N SER A 312 -6.42 -25.91 0.58
CA SER A 312 -6.17 -25.14 -0.64
C SER A 312 -5.59 -23.77 -0.35
N ASP A 313 -6.07 -23.11 0.70
CA ASP A 313 -5.66 -21.75 1.07
C ASP A 313 -4.22 -21.78 1.59
N ILE A 314 -3.84 -22.82 2.34
CA ILE A 314 -2.45 -23.07 2.78
C ILE A 314 -1.53 -23.24 1.58
N ILE A 315 -1.89 -24.07 0.60
CA ILE A 315 -1.07 -24.31 -0.59
C ILE A 315 -0.90 -23.02 -1.41
N VAL A 316 -1.99 -22.31 -1.71
CA VAL A 316 -1.94 -21.07 -2.50
C VAL A 316 -1.17 -19.97 -1.76
N ALA A 317 -1.40 -19.80 -0.46
CA ALA A 317 -0.65 -18.85 0.38
C ALA A 317 0.84 -19.20 0.43
N SER A 318 1.18 -20.48 0.50
CA SER A 318 2.57 -20.95 0.45
C SER A 318 3.23 -20.67 -0.90
N CYS A 319 2.51 -20.93 -2.00
CA CYS A 319 2.99 -20.55 -3.33
C CYS A 319 3.24 -19.05 -3.40
N TYR A 320 2.28 -18.21 -2.96
CA TYR A 320 2.44 -16.76 -2.92
C TYR A 320 3.68 -16.33 -2.12
N ALA A 321 3.79 -16.81 -0.88
CA ALA A 321 4.82 -16.39 0.07
C ALA A 321 6.22 -16.88 -0.32
N LEU A 322 6.32 -18.11 -0.86
CA LEU A 322 7.60 -18.79 -1.09
C LEU A 322 7.91 -18.98 -2.58
N GLY A 323 7.12 -18.45 -3.52
CA GLY A 323 7.22 -18.74 -4.95
C GLY A 323 8.63 -18.64 -5.53
N HIS A 324 9.37 -17.60 -5.16
CA HIS A 324 10.77 -17.41 -5.58
C HIS A 324 11.75 -18.48 -5.07
N ARG A 325 11.35 -19.31 -4.09
CA ARG A 325 12.10 -20.45 -3.53
C ARG A 325 11.38 -21.79 -3.72
N VAL A 326 10.25 -21.85 -4.42
CA VAL A 326 9.56 -23.12 -4.67
C VAL A 326 10.44 -24.10 -5.47
N PRO A 327 11.18 -23.72 -6.52
CA PRO A 327 12.03 -24.67 -7.25
C PRO A 327 13.07 -25.40 -6.36
N PRO A 328 13.87 -24.73 -5.51
CA PRO A 328 14.77 -25.44 -4.60
C PRO A 328 14.04 -26.22 -3.49
N LEU A 329 12.87 -25.78 -3.03
CA LEU A 329 12.05 -26.56 -2.08
C LEU A 329 11.54 -27.86 -2.71
N ALA A 330 10.99 -27.81 -3.92
CA ALA A 330 10.47 -28.96 -4.63
C ALA A 330 11.55 -30.02 -4.89
N ALA A 331 12.81 -29.60 -5.10
CA ALA A 331 13.95 -30.49 -5.28
C ALA A 331 14.26 -31.38 -4.06
N ASN A 332 13.76 -31.03 -2.87
CA ASN A 332 13.91 -31.85 -1.67
C ASN A 332 13.13 -33.19 -1.77
N GLY A 333 12.06 -33.24 -2.56
CA GLY A 333 11.27 -34.45 -2.78
C GLY A 333 10.24 -34.77 -1.68
N ALA A 334 10.12 -33.92 -0.65
CA ALA A 334 9.07 -34.04 0.36
C ALA A 334 7.67 -33.84 -0.25
N PRO A 335 6.62 -34.58 0.20
CA PRO A 335 5.30 -34.52 -0.42
C PRO A 335 4.70 -33.12 -0.49
N PHE A 336 4.81 -32.33 0.59
CA PHE A 336 4.33 -30.96 0.61
C PHE A 336 5.08 -30.07 -0.39
N CYS A 337 6.42 -30.15 -0.42
CA CYS A 337 7.24 -29.38 -1.37
C CYS A 337 7.01 -29.78 -2.84
N LEU A 338 6.78 -31.07 -3.12
CA LEU A 338 6.42 -31.54 -4.46
C LEU A 338 5.08 -30.98 -4.90
N LEU A 339 4.09 -30.95 -4.00
CA LEU A 339 2.78 -30.35 -4.28
C LEU A 339 2.92 -28.85 -4.52
N LEU A 340 3.69 -28.13 -3.71
CA LEU A 340 4.01 -26.72 -3.95
C LEU A 340 4.65 -26.51 -5.31
N GLY A 341 5.60 -27.36 -5.70
CA GLY A 341 6.25 -27.34 -7.02
C GLY A 341 5.25 -27.50 -8.16
N GLN A 342 4.39 -28.51 -8.09
CA GLN A 342 3.36 -28.78 -9.10
C GLN A 342 2.38 -27.62 -9.27
N ILE A 343 1.90 -27.06 -8.15
CA ILE A 343 0.96 -25.94 -8.18
C ILE A 343 1.65 -24.66 -8.64
N HIS A 344 2.88 -24.41 -8.19
CA HIS A 344 3.66 -23.26 -8.64
C HIS A 344 3.91 -23.31 -10.15
N GLU A 345 4.30 -24.46 -10.70
CA GLU A 345 4.45 -24.63 -12.15
C GLU A 345 3.13 -24.34 -12.88
N GLN A 346 1.99 -24.85 -12.41
CA GLN A 346 0.69 -24.55 -13.03
C GLN A 346 0.32 -23.06 -12.99
N LEU A 347 0.76 -22.33 -11.95
CA LEU A 347 0.44 -20.91 -11.77
C LEU A 347 1.43 -19.96 -12.46
N VAL A 348 2.69 -20.37 -12.64
CA VAL A 348 3.79 -19.51 -13.11
C VAL A 348 4.29 -19.88 -14.52
N ASP A 349 4.10 -21.12 -15.00
CA ASP A 349 4.52 -21.53 -16.36
C ASP A 349 3.74 -20.80 -17.47
N SER A 350 2.69 -20.05 -17.11
CA SER A 350 2.04 -19.08 -17.99
C SER A 350 2.79 -17.75 -18.13
N GLN A 351 3.83 -17.45 -17.34
CA GLN A 351 4.52 -16.16 -17.32
C GLN A 351 5.95 -16.23 -17.85
N GLY A 352 6.26 -15.41 -18.85
CA GLY A 352 7.63 -15.28 -19.36
C GLY A 352 8.54 -14.59 -18.35
N VAL A 353 9.51 -15.29 -17.75
CA VAL A 353 10.41 -14.74 -16.71
C VAL A 353 11.68 -14.06 -17.28
N GLY A 354 11.76 -13.86 -18.59
CA GLY A 354 12.96 -13.35 -19.27
C GLY A 354 12.94 -11.86 -19.56
N ALA A 355 14.06 -11.16 -19.29
CA ALA A 355 14.32 -9.82 -19.81
C ALA A 355 15.33 -9.83 -20.97
N ASP A 356 15.46 -10.99 -21.63
CA ASP A 356 16.53 -11.23 -22.62
C ASP A 356 16.20 -10.67 -24.01
N SER A 357 14.94 -10.24 -24.23
CA SER A 357 14.48 -9.65 -25.48
C SER A 357 13.27 -8.75 -25.28
N VAL A 358 12.99 -7.90 -26.27
CA VAL A 358 11.79 -7.03 -26.29
C VAL A 358 10.52 -7.86 -26.20
N ALA A 359 10.43 -8.93 -27.00
CA ALA A 359 9.27 -9.83 -27.00
C ALA A 359 9.05 -10.53 -25.65
N ALA A 360 10.13 -10.78 -24.89
CA ALA A 360 10.02 -11.35 -23.56
C ALA A 360 9.46 -10.34 -22.55
N ILE A 361 9.94 -9.08 -22.58
CA ILE A 361 9.39 -8.00 -21.74
C ILE A 361 7.94 -7.66 -22.13
N GLU A 362 7.63 -7.63 -23.43
CA GLU A 362 6.26 -7.40 -23.90
C GLU A 362 5.31 -8.49 -23.41
N ARG A 363 5.71 -9.76 -23.52
CA ARG A 363 4.91 -10.88 -22.99
C ARG A 363 4.73 -10.77 -21.49
N MET A 364 5.83 -10.59 -20.75
CA MET A 364 5.82 -10.45 -19.30
C MET A 364 4.89 -9.31 -18.83
N THR A 365 4.99 -8.14 -19.45
CA THR A 365 4.12 -7.00 -19.10
C THR A 365 2.66 -7.21 -19.52
N THR A 366 2.38 -7.99 -20.57
CA THR A 366 1.02 -8.45 -20.91
C THR A 366 0.49 -9.40 -19.82
N ASP A 367 1.30 -10.37 -19.36
CA ASP A 367 0.90 -11.29 -18.29
C ASP A 367 0.61 -10.54 -16.97
N TRP A 368 1.38 -9.49 -16.68
CA TRP A 368 1.13 -8.60 -15.55
C TRP A 368 -0.20 -7.85 -15.68
N LEU A 369 -0.54 -7.37 -16.88
CA LEU A 369 -1.83 -6.74 -17.16
C LEU A 369 -2.98 -7.73 -16.99
N VAL A 370 -2.85 -8.95 -17.52
CA VAL A 370 -3.87 -10.01 -17.37
C VAL A 370 -4.16 -10.34 -15.91
N SER A 371 -3.15 -10.28 -15.03
CA SER A 371 -3.37 -10.42 -13.59
C SER A 371 -4.29 -9.34 -13.04
N VAL A 372 -4.08 -8.07 -13.41
CA VAL A 372 -4.89 -6.94 -12.92
C VAL A 372 -6.25 -6.85 -13.61
N ASP A 373 -6.36 -7.25 -14.87
CA ASP A 373 -7.63 -7.35 -15.62
C ASP A 373 -8.58 -8.40 -15.02
N GLY A 374 -8.06 -9.37 -14.25
CA GLY A 374 -8.87 -10.33 -13.51
C GLY A 374 -9.42 -9.82 -12.19
N HIS A 375 -9.23 -8.54 -11.84
CA HIS A 375 -9.71 -7.98 -10.58
C HIS A 375 -11.26 -7.94 -10.52
N PRO A 376 -11.90 -8.32 -9.38
CA PRO A 376 -13.36 -8.38 -9.25
C PRO A 376 -14.10 -7.05 -9.48
N LEU A 377 -13.43 -5.91 -9.29
CA LEU A 377 -14.00 -4.57 -9.53
C LEU A 377 -14.58 -4.43 -10.95
N TRP A 378 -13.91 -4.99 -11.96
CA TRP A 378 -14.34 -4.85 -13.36
C TRP A 378 -15.69 -5.51 -13.61
N GLN A 379 -15.87 -6.72 -13.10
CA GLN A 379 -17.15 -7.42 -13.15
C GLN A 379 -18.21 -6.65 -12.38
N GLN A 380 -17.90 -6.19 -11.16
CA GLN A 380 -18.83 -5.45 -10.33
C GLN A 380 -19.34 -4.16 -11.01
N MET A 381 -18.45 -3.39 -11.66
CA MET A 381 -18.85 -2.18 -12.38
C MET A 381 -19.68 -2.49 -13.65
N THR A 382 -19.39 -3.59 -14.35
CA THR A 382 -20.06 -3.95 -15.61
C THR A 382 -21.39 -4.70 -15.42
N GLU A 383 -21.61 -5.34 -14.28
CA GLU A 383 -22.89 -5.96 -13.88
C GLU A 383 -23.83 -4.95 -13.21
N GLY A 384 -23.29 -3.89 -12.63
CA GLY A 384 -24.02 -2.77 -12.03
C GLY A 384 -23.53 -2.49 -10.62
N CYS A 385 -23.24 -1.22 -10.34
CA CYS A 385 -22.73 -0.78 -9.04
C CYS A 385 -23.36 0.56 -8.60
N SER A 386 -23.01 1.02 -7.41
CA SER A 386 -23.39 2.36 -6.95
C SER A 386 -22.70 3.45 -7.78
N ASP A 387 -23.33 4.62 -7.89
CA ASP A 387 -22.70 5.79 -8.52
C ASP A 387 -21.45 6.21 -7.73
N GLU A 388 -21.44 6.01 -6.41
CA GLU A 388 -20.31 6.32 -5.54
C GLU A 388 -19.08 5.47 -5.83
N LEU A 389 -19.25 4.20 -6.24
CA LEU A 389 -18.12 3.39 -6.69
C LEU A 389 -17.50 3.95 -7.97
N VAL A 390 -18.34 4.38 -8.93
CA VAL A 390 -17.86 4.99 -10.18
C VAL A 390 -17.19 6.34 -9.91
N ILE A 391 -17.80 7.19 -9.07
CA ILE A 391 -17.23 8.50 -8.69
C ILE A 391 -15.91 8.31 -7.93
N GLY A 392 -15.85 7.36 -7.00
CA GLY A 392 -14.66 7.01 -6.24
C GLY A 392 -13.53 6.51 -7.13
N TYR A 393 -13.81 5.57 -8.03
CA TYR A 393 -12.85 5.10 -9.03
C TYR A 393 -12.24 6.26 -9.83
N MET A 394 -13.08 7.21 -10.26
CA MET A 394 -12.64 8.38 -11.02
C MET A 394 -11.91 9.42 -10.17
N LEU A 395 -12.27 9.56 -8.89
CA LEU A 395 -11.57 10.42 -7.94
C LEU A 395 -10.14 9.91 -7.67
N GLU A 396 -9.97 8.60 -7.50
CA GLU A 396 -8.64 8.01 -7.33
C GLU A 396 -7.80 8.10 -8.60
N ASN A 397 -8.40 7.89 -9.78
CA ASN A 397 -7.71 8.14 -11.06
C ASN A 397 -7.35 9.63 -11.22
N PHE A 398 -8.21 10.56 -10.80
CA PHE A 398 -7.86 11.98 -10.76
C PHE A 398 -6.61 12.23 -9.91
N HIS A 399 -6.50 11.62 -8.73
CA HIS A 399 -5.33 11.75 -7.86
C HIS A 399 -4.07 11.12 -8.47
N TYR A 400 -4.20 9.98 -9.13
CA TYR A 400 -3.12 9.34 -9.88
C TYR A 400 -2.60 10.25 -11.01
N LEU A 401 -3.48 10.72 -11.90
CA LEU A 401 -3.12 11.61 -13.01
C LEU A 401 -2.52 12.94 -12.50
N ALA A 402 -3.11 13.52 -11.45
CA ALA A 402 -2.58 14.75 -10.83
C ALA A 402 -1.19 14.56 -10.21
N SER A 403 -0.75 13.31 -10.02
CA SER A 403 0.56 12.96 -9.46
C SER A 403 1.64 12.72 -10.51
N ALA A 404 1.39 12.93 -11.80
CA ALA A 404 2.38 12.75 -12.88
C ALA A 404 3.73 13.43 -12.57
N THR A 405 3.70 14.69 -12.12
CA THR A 405 4.91 15.42 -11.70
C THR A 405 5.66 14.72 -10.56
N ARG A 406 4.97 14.05 -9.64
CA ARG A 406 5.58 13.39 -8.48
C ARG A 406 6.40 12.17 -8.87
N HIS A 407 6.06 11.45 -9.93
CA HIS A 407 6.78 10.23 -10.32
C HIS A 407 7.59 10.38 -11.63
N VAL A 408 7.16 11.19 -12.59
CA VAL A 408 7.95 11.40 -13.82
C VAL A 408 9.16 12.31 -13.55
N SER A 409 9.04 13.35 -12.72
CA SER A 409 10.16 14.27 -12.46
C SER A 409 11.36 13.60 -11.77
N PRO A 410 11.19 12.72 -10.76
CA PRO A 410 12.32 11.94 -10.24
C PRO A 410 12.98 11.04 -11.29
N ALA A 411 12.22 10.45 -12.21
CA ALA A 411 12.78 9.65 -13.30
C ALA A 411 13.64 10.51 -14.24
N ILE A 412 13.15 11.70 -14.60
CA ILE A 412 13.92 12.68 -15.39
C ILE A 412 15.23 13.05 -14.69
N ALA A 413 15.17 13.29 -13.38
CA ALA A 413 16.33 13.67 -12.57
C ALA A 413 17.36 12.55 -12.43
N ALA A 414 16.90 11.30 -12.26
CA ALA A 414 17.76 10.12 -12.11
C ALA A 414 18.30 9.59 -13.46
N CYS A 415 17.61 9.88 -14.57
CA CYS A 415 17.97 9.36 -15.89
C CYS A 415 19.27 9.99 -16.42
N GLN A 416 20.28 9.12 -16.61
CA GLN A 416 21.58 9.51 -17.12
C GLN A 416 21.63 9.54 -18.65
N ASP A 417 20.73 8.84 -19.34
CA ASP A 417 20.67 8.81 -20.80
C ASP A 417 19.90 10.02 -21.34
N ALA A 418 20.57 10.88 -22.10
CA ALA A 418 19.99 12.14 -22.56
C ALA A 418 18.77 11.96 -23.47
N ARG A 419 18.78 10.92 -24.33
CA ARG A 419 17.67 10.63 -25.26
C ARG A 419 16.43 10.18 -24.49
N ILE A 420 16.61 9.27 -23.54
CA ILE A 420 15.50 8.80 -22.70
C ILE A 420 14.99 9.95 -21.82
N ARG A 421 15.88 10.77 -21.26
CA ARG A 421 15.50 11.91 -20.45
C ARG A 421 14.66 12.93 -21.24
N GLU A 422 14.98 13.17 -22.51
CA GLU A 422 14.16 14.01 -23.41
C GLU A 422 12.77 13.41 -23.64
N ASN A 423 12.68 12.10 -23.88
CA ASN A 423 11.39 11.40 -23.98
C ASN A 423 10.56 11.50 -22.70
N LEU A 424 11.18 11.39 -21.53
CA LEU A 424 10.52 11.55 -20.23
C LEU A 424 10.05 12.99 -20.00
N LEU A 425 10.83 13.99 -20.44
CA LEU A 425 10.44 15.40 -20.40
C LEU A 425 9.20 15.64 -21.27
N GLN A 426 9.18 15.10 -22.49
CA GLN A 426 8.01 15.21 -23.36
C GLN A 426 6.80 14.51 -22.75
N HIS A 427 6.97 13.29 -22.21
CA HIS A 427 5.89 12.59 -21.52
C HIS A 427 5.34 13.40 -20.34
N LEU A 428 6.20 13.99 -19.51
CA LEU A 428 5.73 14.87 -18.42
C LEU A 428 4.93 16.07 -18.96
N GLN A 429 5.38 16.70 -20.04
CA GLN A 429 4.66 17.83 -20.63
C GLN A 429 3.26 17.44 -21.09
N ASP A 430 3.13 16.27 -21.70
CA ASP A 430 1.85 15.71 -22.13
C ASP A 430 0.92 15.52 -20.91
N GLU A 431 1.41 14.90 -19.83
CA GLU A 431 0.63 14.53 -18.64
C GLU A 431 0.16 15.71 -17.75
N LEU A 432 0.78 16.90 -17.85
CA LEU A 432 0.56 18.01 -16.90
C LEU A 432 -0.91 18.43 -16.75
N THR A 433 -1.73 18.25 -17.80
CA THR A 433 -3.13 18.67 -17.82
C THR A 433 -4.12 17.50 -17.93
N HIS A 434 -3.68 16.24 -17.91
CA HIS A 434 -4.56 15.08 -18.10
C HIS A 434 -5.65 15.01 -17.03
N CYS A 435 -5.30 15.29 -15.77
CA CYS A 435 -6.28 15.31 -14.68
C CYS A 435 -7.37 16.39 -14.82
N ASP A 436 -7.13 17.45 -15.62
CA ASP A 436 -8.11 18.54 -15.81
C ASP A 436 -9.36 18.09 -16.56
N ILE A 437 -9.25 17.03 -17.39
CA ILE A 437 -10.35 16.44 -18.15
C ILE A 437 -11.47 15.95 -17.21
N LEU A 438 -11.10 15.45 -16.01
CA LEU A 438 -12.06 14.90 -15.05
C LEU A 438 -12.72 15.98 -14.17
N LYS A 439 -12.07 17.14 -13.95
CA LYS A 439 -12.52 18.16 -12.99
C LYS A 439 -13.95 18.66 -13.23
N PRO A 440 -14.38 19.04 -14.45
CA PRO A 440 -15.74 19.51 -14.69
C PRO A 440 -16.79 18.45 -14.37
N ARG A 441 -16.53 17.19 -14.73
CA ARG A 441 -17.47 16.08 -14.53
C ARG A 441 -17.59 15.66 -13.08
N LEU A 442 -16.49 15.67 -12.34
CA LEU A 442 -16.50 15.48 -10.90
C LEU A 442 -17.32 16.59 -10.20
N ARG A 443 -17.20 17.85 -10.63
CA ARG A 443 -17.98 18.97 -10.08
C ARG A 443 -19.48 18.81 -10.31
N GLU A 444 -19.89 18.36 -11.51
CA GLU A 444 -21.30 18.07 -11.85
C GLU A 444 -21.90 17.01 -10.91
N LEU A 445 -21.07 16.11 -10.39
CA LEU A 445 -21.45 15.02 -9.47
C LEU A 445 -21.25 15.35 -7.98
N GLY A 446 -21.00 16.63 -7.65
CA GLY A 446 -20.89 17.10 -6.26
C GLY A 446 -19.47 17.13 -5.69
N VAL A 447 -18.48 16.61 -6.42
CA VAL A 447 -17.05 16.68 -6.06
C VAL A 447 -16.48 18.02 -6.52
N ARG A 448 -16.75 19.08 -5.74
CA ARG A 448 -16.44 20.47 -6.13
C ARG A 448 -14.93 20.76 -6.20
N GLN A 449 -14.16 20.22 -5.26
CA GLN A 449 -12.72 20.47 -5.13
C GLN A 449 -11.95 19.14 -4.97
N PRO A 450 -11.83 18.32 -6.04
CA PRO A 450 -11.17 17.01 -5.93
C PRO A 450 -9.72 17.12 -5.42
N ALA A 451 -9.00 18.19 -5.79
CA ALA A 451 -7.63 18.44 -5.30
C ALA A 451 -7.53 18.82 -3.81
N ALA A 452 -8.65 19.11 -3.14
CA ALA A 452 -8.70 19.36 -1.70
C ALA A 452 -9.18 18.13 -0.91
N MET A 453 -9.53 17.04 -1.60
CA MET A 453 -9.88 15.77 -0.98
C MET A 453 -8.62 14.90 -0.84
N ARG A 454 -8.59 14.03 0.17
CA ARG A 454 -7.49 13.09 0.37
C ARG A 454 -7.65 11.91 -0.59
N PRO A 455 -6.57 11.47 -1.27
CA PRO A 455 -6.58 10.19 -1.96
C PRO A 455 -6.73 9.05 -0.94
N LEU A 456 -7.16 7.88 -1.42
CA LEU A 456 -7.07 6.67 -0.61
C LEU A 456 -5.61 6.35 -0.25
N PRO A 457 -5.36 5.71 0.91
CA PRO A 457 -4.02 5.27 1.27
C PRO A 457 -3.38 4.34 0.23
N THR A 458 -4.17 3.52 -0.46
CA THR A 458 -3.71 2.63 -1.54
C THR A 458 -3.24 3.41 -2.76
N THR A 459 -3.95 4.47 -3.15
CA THR A 459 -3.54 5.43 -4.19
C THR A 459 -2.24 6.12 -3.83
N ALA A 460 -2.11 6.59 -2.58
CA ALA A 460 -0.89 7.22 -2.10
C ALA A 460 0.29 6.23 -2.06
N ALA A 461 0.08 4.98 -1.67
CA ALA A 461 1.10 3.92 -1.70
C ALA A 461 1.56 3.61 -3.13
N PHE A 462 0.62 3.48 -4.08
CA PHE A 462 0.91 3.20 -5.48
C PHE A 462 1.72 4.33 -6.14
N VAL A 463 1.26 5.58 -6.02
CA VAL A 463 1.99 6.75 -6.51
C VAL A 463 3.34 6.90 -5.81
N GLY A 464 3.38 6.68 -4.49
CA GLY A 464 4.60 6.72 -3.70
C GLY A 464 5.65 5.73 -4.20
N TYR A 465 5.23 4.52 -4.54
CA TYR A 465 6.13 3.52 -5.11
C TYR A 465 6.60 3.89 -6.52
N LEU A 466 5.75 4.46 -7.38
CA LEU A 466 6.17 4.97 -8.69
C LEU A 466 7.25 6.05 -8.55
N SER A 467 7.09 6.99 -7.62
CA SER A 467 8.09 8.01 -7.31
C SER A 467 9.40 7.42 -6.77
N ASP A 468 9.31 6.38 -5.93
CA ASP A 468 10.47 5.69 -5.37
C ASP A 468 11.24 4.93 -6.45
N LEU A 469 10.53 4.14 -7.26
CA LEU A 469 11.07 3.39 -8.39
C LEU A 469 11.72 4.35 -9.39
N ALA A 470 11.05 5.44 -9.75
CA ALA A 470 11.59 6.48 -10.62
C ALA A 470 12.92 7.06 -10.13
N ARG A 471 13.05 7.29 -8.81
CA ARG A 471 14.24 7.89 -8.19
C ARG A 471 15.41 6.92 -8.09
N HIS A 472 15.13 5.67 -7.72
CA HIS A 472 16.17 4.69 -7.36
C HIS A 472 16.48 3.71 -8.49
N ASP A 473 15.54 3.48 -9.41
CA ASP A 473 15.71 2.64 -10.58
C ASP A 473 14.81 3.12 -11.73
N TRP A 474 15.22 4.20 -12.39
CA TRP A 474 14.50 4.77 -13.52
C TRP A 474 14.32 3.77 -14.68
N LYS A 475 15.14 2.71 -14.77
CA LYS A 475 14.99 1.64 -15.77
C LYS A 475 13.83 0.72 -15.39
N GLY A 476 13.75 0.32 -14.11
CA GLY A 476 12.58 -0.35 -13.55
C GLY A 476 11.31 0.48 -13.72
N TYR A 477 11.39 1.80 -13.54
CA TYR A 477 10.26 2.72 -13.79
C TYR A 477 9.81 2.68 -15.26
N LEU A 478 10.73 2.63 -16.23
CA LEU A 478 10.36 2.51 -17.64
C LEU A 478 9.66 1.17 -17.96
N ILE A 479 10.11 0.06 -17.36
CA ILE A 479 9.44 -1.25 -17.49
C ILE A 479 8.02 -1.15 -16.92
N GLY A 480 7.90 -0.53 -15.75
CA GLY A 480 6.61 -0.25 -15.12
C GLY A 480 5.69 0.61 -15.96
N SER A 481 6.23 1.66 -16.59
CA SER A 481 5.49 2.55 -17.50
C SER A 481 5.02 1.81 -18.75
N THR A 482 5.83 0.91 -19.33
CA THR A 482 5.39 0.00 -20.41
C THR A 482 4.19 -0.84 -19.96
N TYR A 483 4.22 -1.41 -18.75
CA TYR A 483 3.10 -2.16 -18.20
C TYR A 483 1.85 -1.29 -18.01
N LEU A 484 1.96 -0.10 -17.39
CA LEU A 484 0.82 0.76 -17.09
C LEU A 484 0.13 1.31 -18.34
N GLN A 485 0.87 1.53 -19.42
CA GLN A 485 0.32 2.01 -20.69
C GLN A 485 -0.09 0.86 -21.63
N LYS A 486 0.08 -0.40 -21.20
CA LYS A 486 -0.18 -1.57 -22.04
C LYS A 486 -1.67 -1.73 -22.37
N SER A 487 -2.55 -1.34 -21.45
CA SER A 487 -4.00 -1.37 -21.65
C SER A 487 -4.43 -0.60 -22.90
N LEU A 488 -3.76 0.51 -23.23
CA LEU A 488 -4.00 1.27 -24.47
C LEU A 488 -3.68 0.42 -25.71
N SER A 489 -2.50 -0.22 -25.74
CA SER A 489 -2.03 -1.01 -26.88
C SER A 489 -2.80 -2.31 -27.11
N GLU A 490 -3.19 -3.02 -26.04
CA GLU A 490 -3.92 -4.30 -26.11
C GLU A 490 -5.41 -4.10 -26.44
N CYS A 491 -5.92 -2.89 -26.24
CA CYS A 491 -7.30 -2.54 -26.57
C CYS A 491 -7.45 -1.90 -27.96
N ARG A 492 -6.34 -1.52 -28.63
CA ARG A 492 -6.35 -1.10 -30.04
C ARG A 492 -6.86 -2.24 -30.92
N GLY A 493 -8.13 -2.14 -31.34
CA GLY A 493 -8.74 -3.02 -32.34
C GLY A 493 -9.80 -4.02 -31.85
N ASP A 494 -10.07 -4.14 -30.54
CA ASP A 494 -11.17 -4.97 -29.99
C ASP A 494 -12.18 -4.17 -29.14
N ASP A 495 -12.05 -2.83 -29.12
CA ASP A 495 -13.00 -1.92 -28.45
C ASP A 495 -13.29 -2.25 -26.97
N ARG A 496 -12.42 -3.01 -26.28
CA ARG A 496 -12.70 -3.52 -24.92
C ARG A 496 -12.93 -2.39 -23.91
N HIS A 497 -12.09 -1.36 -23.93
CA HIS A 497 -12.28 -0.15 -23.10
C HIS A 497 -13.59 0.58 -23.43
N MET A 498 -13.92 0.73 -24.71
CA MET A 498 -15.17 1.36 -25.14
C MET A 498 -16.41 0.55 -24.73
N LYS A 499 -16.34 -0.78 -24.82
CA LYS A 499 -17.37 -1.70 -24.33
C LYS A 499 -17.53 -1.57 -22.82
N PHE A 500 -16.43 -1.46 -22.06
CA PHE A 500 -16.45 -1.21 -20.62
C PHE A 500 -17.17 0.11 -20.30
N TYR A 501 -16.69 1.25 -20.83
CA TYR A 501 -17.31 2.55 -20.55
C TYR A 501 -18.78 2.60 -20.97
N SER A 502 -19.13 2.02 -22.13
CA SER A 502 -20.51 1.94 -22.60
C SER A 502 -21.40 1.11 -21.67
N ARG A 503 -20.90 -0.03 -21.19
CA ARG A 503 -21.62 -0.91 -20.27
C ARG A 503 -21.83 -0.26 -18.91
N VAL A 504 -20.79 0.32 -18.32
CA VAL A 504 -20.90 1.00 -17.03
C VAL A 504 -21.80 2.24 -17.16
N SER A 505 -21.70 3.00 -18.25
CA SER A 505 -22.58 4.16 -18.49
C SER A 505 -24.06 3.78 -18.60
N ALA A 506 -24.36 2.62 -19.20
CA ALA A 506 -25.72 2.10 -19.28
C ALA A 506 -26.28 1.72 -17.89
N ASN A 507 -25.43 1.19 -17.01
CA ASN A 507 -25.80 0.83 -15.64
C ASN A 507 -25.84 2.06 -14.70
N ASN A 508 -25.02 3.07 -14.96
CA ASN A 508 -24.88 4.29 -14.14
C ASN A 508 -25.06 5.56 -14.99
N PRO A 509 -26.28 5.89 -15.45
CA PRO A 509 -26.51 7.02 -16.35
C PRO A 509 -26.07 8.38 -15.79
N ARG A 510 -26.11 8.55 -14.46
CA ARG A 510 -25.61 9.76 -13.79
C ARG A 510 -24.11 9.98 -14.03
N CYS A 511 -23.34 8.90 -14.10
CA CYS A 511 -21.89 8.94 -14.27
C CYS A 511 -21.43 8.89 -15.73
N ALA A 512 -22.35 8.75 -16.70
CA ALA A 512 -22.00 8.58 -18.11
C ALA A 512 -21.08 9.69 -18.66
N ALA A 513 -21.33 10.95 -18.29
CA ALA A 513 -20.48 12.07 -18.72
C ALA A 513 -19.07 12.03 -18.11
N LEU A 514 -18.92 11.49 -16.90
CA LEU A 514 -17.63 11.29 -16.24
C LEU A 514 -16.86 10.12 -16.88
N LEU A 515 -17.55 9.01 -17.15
CA LEU A 515 -16.97 7.86 -17.88
C LEU A 515 -16.53 8.27 -19.30
N GLY A 516 -17.33 9.08 -19.99
CA GLY A 516 -16.97 9.62 -21.31
C GLY A 516 -15.74 10.54 -21.26
N ALA A 517 -15.50 11.25 -20.15
CA ALA A 517 -14.29 12.06 -19.99
C ALA A 517 -13.04 11.18 -19.81
N MET A 518 -13.16 10.03 -19.12
CA MET A 518 -12.07 9.05 -19.03
C MET A 518 -11.80 8.36 -20.38
N ALA A 519 -12.85 8.03 -21.14
CA ALA A 519 -12.69 7.51 -22.50
C ALA A 519 -11.94 8.51 -23.40
N ALA A 520 -12.27 9.81 -23.32
CA ALA A 520 -11.57 10.86 -24.05
C ALA A 520 -10.11 11.05 -23.60
N HIS A 521 -9.80 10.76 -22.34
CA HIS A 521 -8.42 10.70 -21.86
C HIS A 521 -7.66 9.55 -22.54
N ASP A 522 -8.24 8.34 -22.56
CA ASP A 522 -7.60 7.18 -23.19
C ASP A 522 -7.38 7.38 -24.70
N GLU A 523 -8.30 8.07 -25.38
CA GLU A 523 -8.14 8.49 -26.78
C GLU A 523 -6.99 9.49 -26.96
N LEU A 524 -6.85 10.47 -26.06
CA LEU A 524 -5.75 11.44 -26.10
C LEU A 524 -4.38 10.76 -25.88
N ASP A 525 -4.28 9.84 -24.92
CA ASP A 525 -3.07 9.05 -24.70
C ASP A 525 -2.67 8.23 -25.94
N ASP A 526 -3.68 7.72 -26.66
CA ASP A 526 -3.52 7.00 -27.91
C ASP A 526 -2.91 7.89 -29.01
N GLU A 527 -3.50 9.08 -29.22
CA GLU A 527 -3.03 10.07 -30.19
C GLU A 527 -1.59 10.54 -29.91
N LEU A 528 -1.24 10.67 -28.63
CA LEU A 528 0.10 11.04 -28.18
C LEU A 528 1.10 9.87 -28.25
N GLY A 529 0.62 8.65 -28.53
CA GLY A 529 1.41 7.44 -28.67
C GLY A 529 2.12 7.06 -27.38
N HIS A 530 1.44 7.21 -26.24
CA HIS A 530 2.03 6.94 -24.93
C HIS A 530 2.55 5.50 -24.84
N ASP A 531 1.74 4.51 -25.18
CA ASP A 531 2.11 3.08 -25.20
C ASP A 531 3.40 2.72 -25.97
N ALA A 532 3.68 3.42 -27.08
CA ALA A 532 4.81 3.14 -27.95
C ALA A 532 6.14 3.70 -27.40
N ARG A 533 6.11 4.80 -26.63
CA ARG A 533 7.33 5.50 -26.20
C ARG A 533 8.14 4.70 -25.17
N PRO A 534 7.57 4.18 -24.06
CA PRO A 534 8.31 3.34 -23.13
C PRO A 534 8.85 2.07 -23.79
N SER A 535 8.05 1.42 -24.65
CA SER A 535 8.46 0.22 -25.37
C SER A 535 9.70 0.45 -26.26
N ARG A 536 9.76 1.59 -26.96
CA ARG A 536 10.97 2.00 -27.71
C ARG A 536 12.17 2.29 -26.81
N ASN A 537 11.96 2.89 -25.63
CA ASN A 537 13.04 3.12 -24.67
C ASN A 537 13.59 1.79 -24.12
N ILE A 538 12.71 0.83 -23.82
CA ILE A 538 13.12 -0.52 -23.38
C ILE A 538 13.88 -1.26 -24.47
N GLN A 539 13.41 -1.21 -25.73
CA GLN A 539 14.15 -1.78 -26.86
C GLN A 539 15.55 -1.18 -26.98
N TYR A 540 15.67 0.13 -26.81
CA TYR A 540 16.95 0.82 -26.84
C TYR A 540 17.90 0.37 -25.71
N LEU A 541 17.38 0.20 -24.48
CA LEU A 541 18.16 -0.29 -23.34
C LEU A 541 18.57 -1.75 -23.49
N LEU A 542 17.68 -2.61 -23.99
CA LEU A 542 17.97 -4.02 -24.23
C LEU A 542 19.08 -4.21 -25.26
N ALA A 543 19.06 -3.44 -26.35
CA ALA A 543 20.12 -3.49 -27.36
C ALA A 543 21.52 -3.12 -26.80
N ARG A 544 21.55 -2.44 -25.65
CA ARG A 544 22.77 -2.04 -24.93
C ARG A 544 23.11 -2.96 -23.75
N GLY A 545 22.32 -4.01 -23.50
CA GLY A 545 22.49 -4.90 -22.34
C GLY A 545 22.25 -4.19 -21.00
N GLU A 546 21.42 -3.14 -21.00
CA GLU A 546 21.29 -2.23 -19.87
C GLU A 546 20.06 -2.48 -18.97
N VAL A 547 19.23 -3.47 -19.30
CA VAL A 547 18.10 -3.91 -18.46
C VAL A 547 18.58 -5.04 -17.55
N SER A 548 18.40 -4.87 -16.24
CA SER A 548 18.82 -5.85 -15.24
C SER A 548 17.65 -6.66 -14.70
N ARG A 549 17.93 -7.85 -14.16
CA ARG A 549 16.94 -8.67 -13.44
C ARG A 549 16.37 -7.93 -12.23
N ASP A 550 17.18 -7.14 -11.53
CA ASP A 550 16.75 -6.37 -10.37
C ASP A 550 15.74 -5.28 -10.77
N SER A 551 15.96 -4.62 -11.91
CA SER A 551 15.02 -3.63 -12.44
C SER A 551 13.67 -4.26 -12.78
N VAL A 552 13.67 -5.48 -13.31
CA VAL A 552 12.44 -6.24 -13.54
C VAL A 552 11.79 -6.63 -12.21
N ALA A 553 12.56 -7.13 -11.24
CA ALA A 553 12.06 -7.54 -9.94
C ALA A 553 11.43 -6.38 -9.14
N ARG A 554 12.00 -5.18 -9.26
CA ARG A 554 11.44 -3.94 -8.70
C ARG A 554 10.18 -3.53 -9.47
N ALA A 555 10.21 -3.50 -10.81
CA ALA A 555 9.04 -3.17 -11.61
C ALA A 555 7.84 -4.11 -11.35
N ALA A 556 8.12 -5.40 -11.10
CA ALA A 556 7.13 -6.43 -10.81
C ALA A 556 6.33 -6.22 -9.50
N ILE A 557 6.67 -5.23 -8.68
CA ILE A 557 5.84 -4.84 -7.53
C ILE A 557 4.57 -4.11 -8.00
N LEU A 558 4.64 -3.42 -9.16
CA LEU A 558 3.55 -2.59 -9.65
C LEU A 558 2.23 -3.33 -9.86
N PRO A 559 2.18 -4.57 -10.39
CA PRO A 559 0.92 -5.31 -10.48
C PRO A 559 0.27 -5.57 -9.12
N SER A 560 1.06 -5.86 -8.07
CA SER A 560 0.53 -6.04 -6.72
C SER A 560 -0.04 -4.73 -6.17
N LEU A 561 0.64 -3.61 -6.36
CA LEU A 561 0.14 -2.30 -5.91
C LEU A 561 -1.00 -1.76 -6.79
N ALA A 562 -1.07 -2.15 -8.06
CA ALA A 562 -2.20 -1.84 -8.94
C ALA A 562 -3.44 -2.65 -8.53
N TRP A 563 -3.28 -3.94 -8.20
CA TRP A 563 -4.35 -4.73 -7.56
C TRP A 563 -4.85 -4.05 -6.29
N SER A 564 -3.91 -3.62 -5.44
CA SER A 564 -4.20 -2.91 -4.19
C SER A 564 -4.94 -1.58 -4.39
N PHE A 565 -4.58 -0.82 -5.42
CA PHE A 565 -5.26 0.40 -5.83
C PHE A 565 -6.74 0.12 -6.15
N LEU A 566 -7.01 -0.89 -6.98
CA LEU A 566 -8.37 -1.29 -7.34
C LEU A 566 -9.15 -1.87 -6.15
N ASP A 567 -8.49 -2.66 -5.31
CA ASP A 567 -9.13 -3.25 -4.15
C ASP A 567 -9.45 -2.19 -3.08
N GLY A 568 -8.58 -1.20 -2.87
CA GLY A 568 -8.87 -0.05 -2.01
C GLY A 568 -10.09 0.75 -2.49
N ILE A 569 -10.20 1.00 -3.80
CA ILE A 569 -11.37 1.63 -4.42
C ILE A 569 -12.63 0.81 -4.13
N ARG A 570 -12.58 -0.50 -4.41
CA ARG A 570 -13.70 -1.42 -4.21
C ARG A 570 -14.12 -1.46 -2.74
N ALA A 571 -13.17 -1.68 -1.83
CA ALA A 571 -13.42 -1.83 -0.41
C ALA A 571 -13.99 -0.55 0.21
N HIS A 572 -13.50 0.64 -0.16
CA HIS A 572 -13.94 1.90 0.43
C HIS A 572 -15.26 2.40 -0.18
N TYR A 573 -15.33 2.51 -1.50
CA TYR A 573 -16.46 3.19 -2.16
C TYR A 573 -17.71 2.31 -2.31
N CYS A 574 -17.62 1.01 -2.00
CA CYS A 574 -18.80 0.15 -1.88
C CYS A 574 -19.52 0.29 -0.51
N THR A 575 -18.94 0.97 0.48
CA THR A 575 -19.50 1.02 1.85
C THR A 575 -20.74 1.90 1.99
N GLY A 576 -21.04 2.75 1.01
CA GLY A 576 -22.27 3.54 0.99
C GLY A 576 -22.12 4.92 0.37
N LYS A 577 -23.23 5.67 0.43
CA LYS A 577 -23.39 6.99 -0.22
C LYS A 577 -22.43 8.08 0.27
N ASP A 578 -21.90 7.93 1.48
CA ASP A 578 -21.05 8.94 2.11
C ASP A 578 -19.54 8.64 1.91
N SER A 579 -19.19 7.54 1.24
CA SER A 579 -17.78 7.11 1.02
C SER A 579 -16.94 8.18 0.31
N VAL A 580 -17.51 8.90 -0.66
CA VAL A 580 -16.88 10.05 -1.33
C VAL A 580 -16.70 11.21 -0.35
N LEU A 581 -17.72 11.52 0.46
CA LEU A 581 -17.67 12.62 1.43
C LEU A 581 -16.61 12.39 2.51
N GLN A 582 -16.35 11.14 2.89
CA GLN A 582 -15.31 10.80 3.86
C GLN A 582 -13.91 11.19 3.40
N ARG A 583 -13.69 11.51 2.11
CA ARG A 583 -12.40 11.97 1.58
C ARG A 583 -12.16 13.46 1.76
N GLN A 584 -13.10 14.21 2.35
CA GLN A 584 -12.81 15.60 2.75
C GLN A 584 -11.60 15.64 3.69
N ALA A 585 -10.78 16.66 3.50
CA ALA A 585 -9.49 16.81 4.16
C ALA A 585 -9.50 18.05 5.06
N TRP A 586 -8.63 18.07 6.06
CA TRP A 586 -8.17 19.32 6.65
C TRP A 586 -7.64 20.25 5.55
N SER A 587 -8.09 21.49 5.53
CA SER A 587 -7.67 22.49 4.53
C SER A 587 -7.08 23.74 5.19
N ALA A 588 -6.32 24.48 4.41
CA ALA A 588 -5.75 25.78 4.78
C ALA A 588 -6.02 26.83 3.70
N ARG A 589 -7.22 26.78 3.11
CA ARG A 589 -7.60 27.58 1.93
C ARG A 589 -8.59 28.68 2.28
#